data_AF-A0A1T5K7V4-F1
#
_entry.id   AF-A0A1T5K7V4-F1
#
_cell.length_a   1.000
_cell.length_b   1.000
_cell.length_c   1.000
_cell.angle_alpha   90.00
_cell.angle_beta   90.00
_cell.angle_gamma   90.00
#
_symmetry.space_group_name_H-M   'P 1'
#
loop_
_entity.id
_entity.type
_entity.pdbx_description
1 polymer ?
#
loop_
_entity_poly.entity_id
_entity_poly.type
_entity_poly.pdbx_seq_one_letter_code
_entity_poly.pdbx_strand_id
1 'polypeptide(L)'
;MARVTVRPVVTLLTRAASFLRDLDFLDDLGAATAVQVVPAREPGRPQRSWVVRLGHDLYVRSAPGSVGRAGGGRAHLQVDGTRRPVMLAEVAPELHSLLDDAYLAKYGRCAAEKVATVTSDRAAATTFRVRLRRATWSEQVAAAVDSARGALRRRPAEQPCPTC
;
A
#
# COMPACT_ATOMS: atom_id res chain seq x y z
N MET A 1 -46.88 -22.24 2.51
CA MET A 1 -45.56 -22.46 1.88
C MET A 1 -44.64 -21.29 2.23
N ALA A 2 -43.76 -21.46 3.22
CA ALA A 2 -42.82 -20.41 3.63
C ALA A 2 -41.53 -20.51 2.79
N ARG A 3 -41.26 -19.49 1.96
CA ARG A 3 -39.97 -19.35 1.28
C ARG A 3 -38.94 -18.92 2.32
N VAL A 4 -38.14 -19.87 2.80
CA VAL A 4 -36.95 -19.58 3.60
C VAL A 4 -36.03 -18.71 2.74
N THR A 5 -35.80 -17.47 3.18
CA THR A 5 -34.99 -16.49 2.47
C THR A 5 -33.51 -16.75 2.82
N VAL A 6 -32.86 -17.66 2.09
CA VAL A 6 -31.47 -18.12 2.34
C VAL A 6 -30.41 -17.06 1.94
N ARG A 7 -30.81 -15.87 1.48
CA ARG A 7 -29.92 -14.85 0.89
C ARG A 7 -29.05 -14.00 1.86
N PRO A 8 -29.37 -13.75 3.15
CA PRO A 8 -28.56 -12.84 3.96
C PRO A 8 -27.24 -13.47 4.45
N VAL A 9 -27.23 -14.77 4.76
CA VAL A 9 -26.06 -15.45 5.36
C VAL A 9 -24.90 -15.58 4.38
N VAL A 10 -25.15 -15.93 3.11
CA VAL A 10 -24.10 -16.05 2.09
C VAL A 10 -23.44 -14.68 1.79
N THR A 11 -24.22 -13.60 1.82
CA THR A 11 -23.73 -12.23 1.60
C THR A 11 -22.87 -11.74 2.77
N LEU A 12 -23.24 -12.08 4.00
CA LEU A 12 -22.47 -11.78 5.22
C LEU A 12 -21.14 -12.54 5.25
N LEU A 13 -21.15 -13.84 4.93
CA LEU A 13 -19.94 -14.67 4.88
C LEU A 13 -18.96 -14.19 3.80
N THR A 14 -19.45 -13.79 2.63
CA THR A 14 -18.60 -13.23 1.56
C THR A 14 -17.96 -11.90 1.96
N ARG A 15 -18.70 -11.03 2.67
CA ARG A 15 -18.16 -9.77 3.19
C ARG A 15 -17.12 -9.99 4.28
N ALA A 16 -17.35 -10.93 5.20
CA ALA A 16 -16.39 -11.28 6.23
C ALA A 16 -15.10 -11.86 5.64
N ALA A 17 -15.20 -12.77 4.67
CA ALA A 17 -14.02 -13.34 4.00
C ALA A 17 -13.25 -12.31 3.14
N SER A 18 -13.91 -11.28 2.61
CA SER A 18 -13.23 -10.15 1.96
C SER A 18 -12.51 -9.27 2.99
N PHE A 19 -13.14 -9.00 4.13
CA PHE A 19 -12.56 -8.20 5.19
C PHE A 19 -11.32 -8.86 5.81
N LEU A 20 -11.36 -10.18 6.05
CA LEU A 20 -10.20 -10.93 6.55
C LEU A 20 -9.02 -10.86 5.57
N ARG A 21 -9.26 -11.06 4.27
CA ARG A 21 -8.22 -10.91 3.24
C ARG A 21 -7.65 -9.49 3.12
N ASP A 22 -8.47 -8.49 3.43
CA ASP A 22 -8.07 -7.10 3.47
C ASP A 22 -7.18 -6.81 4.69
N LEU A 23 -7.44 -7.46 5.84
CA LEU A 23 -6.59 -7.38 7.03
C LEU A 23 -5.24 -8.07 6.80
N ASP A 24 -5.24 -9.29 6.27
CA ASP A 24 -4.01 -10.03 5.96
C ASP A 24 -3.09 -9.19 5.05
N PHE A 25 -3.68 -8.55 4.02
CA PHE A 25 -2.92 -7.66 3.13
C PHE A 25 -2.34 -6.44 3.84
N LEU A 26 -3.06 -5.83 4.79
CA LEU A 26 -2.54 -4.69 5.55
C LEU A 26 -1.42 -5.11 6.51
N ASP A 27 -1.46 -6.33 7.02
CA ASP A 27 -0.41 -6.89 7.85
C ASP A 27 0.84 -7.21 7.01
N ASP A 28 0.67 -7.83 5.85
CA ASP A 28 1.73 -8.03 4.86
C ASP A 28 2.36 -6.69 4.44
N LEU A 29 1.53 -5.69 4.15
CA LEU A 29 1.99 -4.35 3.80
C LEU A 29 2.74 -3.70 4.96
N GLY A 30 2.26 -3.86 6.20
CA GLY A 30 2.91 -3.34 7.39
C GLY A 30 4.26 -3.98 7.67
N ALA A 31 4.42 -5.27 7.35
CA ALA A 31 5.67 -6.02 7.50
C ALA A 31 6.66 -5.74 6.35
N ALA A 32 6.17 -5.37 5.16
CA ALA A 32 7.00 -5.14 4.00
C ALA A 32 8.04 -4.03 4.20
N THR A 33 9.23 -4.25 3.65
CA THR A 33 10.34 -3.28 3.69
C THR A 33 10.12 -2.14 2.69
N ALA A 34 9.56 -2.44 1.52
CA ALA A 34 9.16 -1.45 0.53
C ALA A 34 7.91 -1.89 -0.22
N VAL A 35 7.13 -0.92 -0.68
CA VAL A 35 5.90 -1.14 -1.43
C VAL A 35 5.93 -0.31 -2.71
N GLN A 36 5.14 -0.70 -3.71
CA GLN A 36 4.95 0.09 -4.90
C GLN A 36 3.59 0.78 -4.88
N VAL A 37 3.58 2.10 -4.96
CA VAL A 37 2.39 2.91 -5.18
C VAL A 37 2.24 3.14 -6.68
N VAL A 38 1.10 2.78 -7.24
CA VAL A 38 0.76 3.02 -8.64
C VAL A 38 -0.43 3.98 -8.70
N PRO A 39 -0.26 5.22 -9.15
CA PRO A 39 -1.37 6.16 -9.35
C PRO A 39 -2.46 5.55 -10.24
N ALA A 40 -3.73 5.81 -9.93
CA ALA A 40 -4.83 5.27 -10.73
C ALA A 40 -5.04 6.00 -12.08
N ARG A 41 -4.45 7.18 -12.26
CA ARG A 41 -4.48 7.91 -13.55
C ARG A 41 -3.39 7.38 -14.49
N GLU A 42 -3.74 7.20 -15.76
CA GLU A 42 -2.79 6.77 -16.78
C GLU A 42 -1.91 7.91 -17.33
N PRO A 43 -0.65 7.63 -17.71
CA PRO A 43 0.07 6.39 -17.45
C PRO A 43 0.53 6.32 -15.98
N GLY A 44 0.01 5.34 -15.22
CA GLY A 44 0.31 5.16 -13.81
C GLY A 44 1.66 4.46 -13.66
N ARG A 45 2.73 5.22 -13.39
CA ARG A 45 4.07 4.65 -13.17
C ARG A 45 4.23 4.20 -11.71
N PRO A 46 4.74 2.97 -11.46
CA PRO A 46 5.02 2.54 -10.10
C PRO A 46 6.10 3.40 -9.43
N GLN A 47 5.83 3.81 -8.20
CA GLN A 47 6.72 4.59 -7.36
C GLN A 47 7.03 3.80 -6.10
N ARG A 48 8.32 3.66 -5.78
CA ARG A 48 8.76 2.96 -4.58
C ARG A 48 8.48 3.84 -3.37
N SER A 49 7.83 3.27 -2.37
CA SER A 49 7.49 3.92 -1.11
C SER A 49 7.87 3.04 0.07
N TRP A 50 8.20 3.67 1.19
CA TRP A 50 8.36 3.00 2.48
C TRP A 50 7.06 3.10 3.25
N VAL A 51 6.80 2.12 4.12
CA VAL A 51 5.53 1.98 4.82
C VAL A 51 5.75 1.79 6.31
N VAL A 52 4.98 2.49 7.13
CA VAL A 52 4.99 2.34 8.59
C VAL A 52 3.57 2.19 9.10
N ARG A 53 3.45 1.58 10.28
CA ARG A 53 2.21 1.48 11.04
C ARG A 53 2.28 2.43 12.22
N LEU A 54 1.21 3.20 12.41
CA LEU A 54 1.00 4.01 13.61
C LEU A 54 -0.43 3.73 14.10
N GLY A 55 -0.54 3.11 15.28
CA GLY A 55 -1.81 2.56 15.75
C GLY A 55 -2.39 1.50 14.79
N HIS A 56 -3.62 1.72 14.32
CA HIS A 56 -4.31 0.84 13.37
C HIS A 56 -4.15 1.26 11.90
N ASP A 57 -3.38 2.32 11.64
CA ASP A 57 -3.27 2.92 10.33
C ASP A 57 -1.91 2.69 9.70
N LEU A 58 -1.91 2.61 8.37
CA LEU A 58 -0.70 2.51 7.57
C LEU A 58 -0.45 3.82 6.83
N TYR A 59 0.82 4.16 6.76
CA TYR A 59 1.30 5.39 6.14
C TYR A 59 2.38 5.04 5.15
N VAL A 60 2.33 5.67 3.98
CA VAL A 60 3.36 5.54 2.96
C VAL A 60 4.06 6.87 2.75
N ARG A 61 5.35 6.81 2.49
CA ARG A 61 6.20 7.95 2.17
C ARG A 61 7.09 7.57 0.99
N SER A 62 7.40 8.52 0.11
CA SER A 62 8.30 8.25 -1.01
C SER A 62 9.64 7.72 -0.51
N ALA A 63 10.12 6.64 -1.13
CA ALA A 63 11.41 6.08 -0.76
C ALA A 63 12.54 7.01 -1.25
N PRO A 64 13.67 7.06 -0.52
CA PRO A 64 14.87 7.73 -1.00
C PRO A 64 15.26 7.25 -2.41
N GLY A 65 15.63 8.18 -3.30
CA GLY A 65 16.01 7.87 -4.69
C GLY A 65 14.87 7.51 -5.62
N SER A 66 13.60 7.62 -5.19
CA SER A 66 12.46 7.39 -6.10
C SER A 66 12.37 8.49 -7.16
N VAL A 67 12.17 8.10 -8.43
CA VAL A 67 12.04 9.01 -9.59
C VAL A 67 10.69 9.78 -9.61
N GLY A 68 9.91 9.73 -8.52
CA GLY A 68 8.65 10.43 -8.41
C GLY A 68 8.00 10.31 -7.03
N ARG A 69 7.04 11.20 -6.75
CA ARG A 69 6.24 11.17 -5.51
C ARG A 69 4.87 10.57 -5.74
N ALA A 70 4.39 9.79 -4.76
CA ALA A 70 2.98 9.42 -4.71
C ALA A 70 2.16 10.70 -4.68
N GLY A 71 1.14 10.78 -5.54
CA GLY A 71 0.13 11.82 -5.44
C GLY A 71 -1.00 11.35 -4.54
N GLY A 72 -1.66 12.28 -3.84
CA GLY A 72 -2.89 11.98 -3.10
C GLY A 72 -4.00 11.45 -4.01
N GLY A 73 -4.98 10.79 -3.40
CA GLY A 73 -6.17 10.27 -4.08
C GLY A 73 -6.09 8.79 -4.45
N ARG A 74 -6.73 8.40 -5.56
CA ARG A 74 -6.87 7.00 -5.96
C ARG A 74 -5.52 6.42 -6.42
N ALA A 75 -5.13 5.29 -5.84
CA ALA A 75 -3.93 4.56 -6.22
C ALA A 75 -4.16 3.05 -6.08
N HIS A 76 -3.15 2.27 -6.45
CA HIS A 76 -3.02 0.87 -6.12
C HIS A 76 -1.72 0.65 -5.35
N LEU A 77 -1.76 -0.18 -4.32
CA LEU A 77 -0.58 -0.69 -3.66
C LEU A 77 -0.24 -2.07 -4.19
N GLN A 78 1.05 -2.32 -4.35
CA GLN A 78 1.61 -3.62 -4.70
C GLN A 78 2.64 -4.05 -3.66
N VAL A 79 2.45 -5.26 -3.15
CA VAL A 79 3.40 -5.98 -2.29
C VAL A 79 3.40 -7.45 -2.73
N ASP A 80 4.57 -8.03 -2.95
CA ASP A 80 4.77 -9.44 -3.35
C ASP A 80 3.92 -9.95 -4.52
N GLY A 81 3.50 -9.04 -5.40
CA GLY A 81 2.63 -9.34 -6.54
C GLY A 81 1.14 -9.18 -6.30
N THR A 82 0.74 -9.00 -5.05
CA THR A 82 -0.63 -8.69 -4.69
C THR A 82 -0.87 -7.21 -4.90
N ARG A 83 -1.86 -6.89 -5.75
CA ARG A 83 -2.30 -5.52 -6.00
C ARG A 83 -3.63 -5.26 -5.27
N ARG A 84 -3.73 -4.12 -4.59
CA ARG A 84 -4.97 -3.66 -3.96
C ARG A 84 -5.28 -2.19 -4.25
N PRO A 85 -6.55 -1.85 -4.53
CA PRO A 85 -7.01 -0.47 -4.66
C PRO A 85 -6.97 0.26 -3.31
N VAL A 86 -6.45 1.48 -3.31
CA VAL A 86 -6.37 2.32 -2.11
C VAL A 86 -6.76 3.77 -2.39
N MET A 87 -7.03 4.48 -1.31
CA MET A 87 -7.05 5.93 -1.24
C MET A 87 -5.86 6.42 -0.42
N LEU A 88 -5.13 7.38 -0.96
CA LEU A 88 -4.06 8.10 -0.30
C LEU A 88 -4.61 9.42 0.21
N ALA A 89 -4.74 9.54 1.53
CA ALA A 89 -5.24 10.74 2.20
C ALA A 89 -4.08 11.56 2.76
N GLU A 90 -4.20 12.89 2.69
CA GLU A 90 -3.26 13.81 3.33
C GLU A 90 -3.16 13.55 4.83
N VAL A 91 -1.97 13.78 5.37
CA VAL A 91 -1.67 13.60 6.79
C VAL A 91 -1.62 14.97 7.45
N ALA A 92 -2.18 15.07 8.66
CA ALA A 92 -2.13 16.29 9.43
C ALA A 92 -0.67 16.59 9.87
N PRO A 93 -0.17 17.84 9.79
CA PRO A 93 1.23 18.16 10.08
C PRO A 93 1.71 17.71 11.47
N GLU A 94 0.81 17.66 12.44
CA GLU A 94 1.09 17.28 13.83
C GLU A 94 1.49 15.80 13.97
N LEU A 95 1.14 14.96 12.98
CA LEU A 95 1.53 13.56 12.96
C LEU A 95 2.91 13.32 12.36
N HIS A 96 3.55 14.31 11.73
CA HIS A 96 4.81 14.10 11.04
C HIS A 96 5.93 13.64 11.98
N SER A 97 6.06 14.23 13.17
CA SER A 97 7.07 13.81 14.16
C SER A 97 6.85 12.39 14.66
N LEU A 98 5.61 12.02 14.98
CA LEU A 98 5.26 10.65 15.38
C LEU A 98 5.54 9.63 14.26
N LEU A 99 5.35 10.04 13.01
CA LEU A 99 5.66 9.20 11.85
C LEU A 99 7.17 9.09 11.63
N ASP A 100 7.93 10.16 11.85
CA ASP A 100 9.39 10.11 11.79
C ASP A 100 9.96 9.15 12.82
N ASP A 101 9.43 9.17 14.05
CA ASP A 101 9.77 8.18 15.09
C ASP A 101 9.41 6.74 14.66
N ALA A 102 8.25 6.54 14.03
CA ALA A 102 7.85 5.24 13.52
C ALA A 102 8.77 4.76 12.36
N TYR A 103 9.19 5.67 11.48
CA TYR A 103 10.16 5.39 10.43
C TYR A 103 11.53 5.07 11.01
N LEU A 104 11.99 5.80 12.02
CA LEU A 104 13.23 5.54 12.75
C LEU A 104 13.19 4.17 13.46
N ALA A 105 12.09 3.84 14.11
CA ALA A 105 11.93 2.56 14.77
C ALA A 105 11.98 1.38 13.79
N LYS A 106 11.35 1.52 12.62
CA LYS A 106 11.31 0.45 11.61
C LYS A 106 12.57 0.36 10.77
N TYR A 107 13.16 1.49 10.37
CA TYR A 107 14.24 1.57 9.39
C TYR A 107 15.55 2.13 9.95
N GLY A 108 15.65 2.42 11.25
CA GLY A 108 16.86 2.99 11.87
C GLY A 108 18.10 2.09 11.79
N ARG A 109 17.94 0.81 11.42
CA ARG A 109 19.05 -0.11 11.10
C ARG A 109 19.58 0.06 9.67
N CYS A 110 18.90 0.84 8.84
CA CYS A 110 19.34 1.14 7.48
C CYS A 110 20.44 2.20 7.46
N ALA A 111 21.05 2.47 6.30
CA ALA A 111 22.08 3.50 6.19
C ALA A 111 21.54 4.86 6.70
N ALA A 112 22.31 5.51 7.57
CA ALA A 112 21.91 6.75 8.23
C ALA A 112 21.49 7.84 7.23
N GLU A 113 22.15 7.91 6.07
CA GLU A 113 21.85 8.85 4.98
C GLU A 113 20.44 8.66 4.39
N LYS A 114 19.99 7.41 4.24
CA LYS A 114 18.65 7.09 3.75
C LYS A 114 17.58 7.43 4.77
N VAL A 115 17.88 7.15 6.04
CA VAL A 115 16.98 7.47 7.15
C VAL A 115 16.84 8.98 7.29
N ALA A 116 17.94 9.72 7.26
CA ALA A 116 17.92 11.19 7.27
C ALA A 116 17.15 11.77 6.08
N THR A 117 17.26 11.16 4.90
CA THR A 117 16.48 11.56 3.73
C THR A 117 14.98 11.35 3.97
N VAL A 118 14.59 10.22 4.58
CA VAL A 118 13.18 9.89 4.79
C VAL A 118 12.55 10.69 5.92
N THR A 119 13.32 11.14 6.91
CA THR A 119 12.85 11.99 8.03
C THR A 119 13.00 13.50 7.75
N SER A 120 13.29 13.89 6.50
CA SER A 120 13.35 15.30 6.11
C SER A 120 11.95 15.89 5.87
N ASP A 121 11.79 17.21 6.05
CA ASP A 121 10.53 17.92 5.76
C ASP A 121 10.03 17.68 4.33
N ARG A 122 10.95 17.57 3.37
CA ARG A 122 10.63 17.26 1.98
C ARG A 122 9.99 15.88 1.84
N ALA A 123 10.47 14.90 2.60
CA ALA A 123 9.92 13.57 2.61
C ALA A 123 8.59 13.52 3.39
N ALA A 124 8.46 14.28 4.48
CA ALA A 124 7.21 14.45 5.22
C ALA A 124 6.07 14.94 4.30
N ALA A 125 6.33 15.89 3.40
CA ALA A 125 5.37 16.36 2.39
C ALA A 125 4.94 15.31 1.34
N THR A 126 5.50 14.10 1.38
CA THR A 126 5.09 12.97 0.52
C THR A 126 4.40 11.86 1.31
N THR A 127 4.01 12.14 2.55
CA THR A 127 3.39 11.16 3.44
C THR A 127 1.89 11.11 3.21
N PHE A 128 1.36 9.92 2.99
CA PHE A 128 -0.07 9.69 2.85
C PHE A 128 -0.54 8.56 3.75
N ARG A 129 -1.71 8.74 4.36
CA ARG A 129 -2.42 7.66 5.04
C ARG A 129 -3.07 6.76 4.00
N VAL A 130 -2.87 5.45 4.15
CA VAL A 130 -3.44 4.42 3.29
C VAL A 130 -4.81 4.02 3.80
N ARG A 131 -5.81 4.08 2.92
CA ARG A 131 -7.13 3.50 3.16
C ARG A 131 -7.44 2.49 2.08
N LEU A 132 -7.84 1.28 2.47
CA LEU A 132 -8.39 0.33 1.51
C LEU A 132 -9.66 0.92 0.90
N ARG A 133 -9.76 0.83 -0.42
CA ARG A 133 -10.97 1.20 -1.16
C ARG A 133 -11.58 -0.08 -1.71
N ARG A 134 -12.91 -0.18 -1.75
CA ARG A 134 -13.54 -1.23 -2.57
C ARG A 134 -13.28 -0.95 -4.05
N ALA A 135 -12.64 -1.88 -4.75
CA ALA A 135 -12.57 -1.81 -6.20
C ALA A 135 -13.96 -2.02 -6.82
N THR A 136 -14.26 -1.24 -7.83
CA THR A 136 -15.39 -1.53 -8.72
C THR A 136 -15.13 -2.80 -9.52
N TRP A 137 -16.18 -3.41 -10.09
CA TRP A 137 -16.03 -4.62 -10.91
C TRP A 137 -15.04 -4.43 -12.07
N SER A 138 -15.07 -3.27 -12.75
CA SER A 138 -14.14 -2.95 -13.83
C SER A 138 -12.69 -2.84 -13.35
N GLU A 139 -12.46 -2.27 -12.17
CA GLU A 139 -11.13 -2.18 -11.55
C GLU A 139 -10.62 -3.56 -11.12
N GLN A 140 -11.50 -4.45 -10.65
CA GLN A 140 -11.14 -5.83 -10.32
C GLN A 140 -10.68 -6.60 -11.56
N VAL A 141 -11.41 -6.46 -12.67
CA VAL A 141 -11.05 -7.09 -13.95
C VAL A 141 -9.73 -6.53 -14.49
N ALA A 142 -9.54 -5.21 -14.49
CA ALA A 142 -8.28 -4.59 -14.92
C ALA A 142 -7.09 -5.05 -14.07
N ALA A 143 -7.25 -5.12 -12.74
CA ALA A 143 -6.22 -5.63 -11.84
C ALA A 143 -5.91 -7.11 -12.10
N ALA A 144 -6.91 -7.95 -12.34
CA ALA A 144 -6.72 -9.36 -12.67
C ALA A 144 -5.96 -9.55 -13.99
N VAL A 145 -6.29 -8.75 -15.02
CA VAL A 145 -5.58 -8.75 -16.31
C VAL A 145 -4.13 -8.29 -16.14
N ASP A 146 -3.87 -7.23 -15.36
CA ASP A 146 -2.53 -6.76 -15.07
C ASP A 146 -1.72 -7.78 -14.26
N SER A 147 -2.31 -8.45 -13.28
CA SER A 147 -1.68 -9.53 -12.52
C SER A 147 -1.33 -10.73 -13.43
N ALA A 148 -2.23 -11.11 -14.34
CA ALA A 148 -1.98 -12.19 -15.31
C ALA A 148 -0.85 -11.82 -16.29
N ARG A 149 -0.86 -10.59 -16.83
CA ARG A 149 0.23 -10.06 -17.65
C ARG A 149 1.54 -9.97 -16.88
N GLY A 150 1.49 -9.59 -15.61
CA GLY A 150 2.63 -9.54 -14.70
C GLY A 150 3.23 -10.92 -14.47
N ALA A 151 2.39 -11.94 -14.20
CA ALA A 151 2.81 -13.33 -14.03
C ALA A 151 3.48 -13.88 -15.30
N LEU A 152 2.92 -13.58 -16.49
CA LEU A 152 3.51 -13.96 -17.78
C LEU A 152 4.83 -13.23 -18.07
N ARG A 153 5.07 -12.06 -17.46
CA ARG A 153 6.30 -11.27 -17.61
C ARG A 153 7.35 -11.57 -16.54
N ARG A 154 7.05 -12.37 -15.51
CA ARG A 154 8.03 -12.68 -14.45
C ARG A 154 9.09 -13.65 -14.96
N ARG A 155 10.31 -13.13 -15.16
CA ARG A 155 11.51 -13.80 -14.64
C ARG A 155 11.45 -13.73 -13.11
N PRO A 156 11.98 -14.72 -12.37
CA PRO A 156 12.10 -14.62 -10.92
C PRO A 156 12.95 -13.39 -10.60
N ALA A 157 12.31 -12.32 -10.16
CA ALA A 157 13.00 -11.22 -9.53
C ALA A 157 13.23 -11.67 -8.09
N GLU A 158 14.40 -12.24 -7.86
CA GLU A 158 15.06 -12.16 -6.56
C GLU A 158 14.96 -10.69 -6.15
N GLN A 159 14.14 -10.37 -5.14
CA GLN A 159 14.11 -9.04 -4.57
C GLN A 159 15.41 -8.92 -3.79
N PRO A 160 16.46 -8.27 -4.34
CA PRO A 160 17.66 -8.09 -3.57
C PRO A 160 17.28 -7.12 -2.46
N CYS A 161 17.73 -7.35 -1.23
CA CYS A 161 17.74 -6.30 -0.22
C CYS A 161 18.37 -5.05 -0.84
N PRO A 162 17.63 -3.95 -1.11
CA PRO A 162 18.27 -2.72 -1.47
C PRO A 162 18.43 -1.91 -0.19
N THR A 163 19.02 -2.56 0.82
CA THR A 163 19.98 -1.91 1.72
C THR A 163 19.26 -0.95 2.71
N CYS A 164 19.45 -1.05 4.03
CA CYS A 164 20.73 -0.68 4.64
C CYS A 164 21.59 0.11 3.68
#